data_AF-A0A1G2XC63-F1
#
_entry.id   AF-A0A1G2XC63-F1
#
_cell.length_a   1.000
_cell.length_b   1.000
_cell.length_c   1.000
_cell.angle_alpha   90.00
_cell.angle_beta   90.00
_cell.angle_gamma   90.00
#
_symmetry.space_group_name_H-M   'P 1'
#
loop_
_entity.id
_entity.type
_entity.pdbx_description
1 polymer ?
#
loop_
_entity_poly.entity_id
_entity_poly.type
_entity_poly.pdbx_seq_one_letter_code
_entity_poly.pdbx_strand_id
1 'polypeptide(L)'
;MFCDLRDSTDILLNFEQGIYRGIENRGEKAFTYEEFILDVHETSYKELYLGHENTYAEIYGDGVMGIFPEDNAKYILENIYRLTKRMRVYNDSIGVGVFKPRIDIGFGITVGEVSFIYYPLDKRHHPVGRCIHEAARIEGISRLYDARVLISDRFFKFADTYIHSDNRFSYRFIDQIILKHFREPITLYELLIDNDPRFETKKNSTGEYSEAYSKYCRGEWESAKRLFQKIYYEYRLGIGSVMAKRCDILLKSPPVPDWYGIWKMEDK
;
A
#
# COMPACT_ATOMS: atom_id res chain seq x y z
N MET A 1 3.55 -4.38 9.65
CA MET A 1 3.53 -4.11 8.19
C MET A 1 2.85 -5.27 7.51
N PHE A 2 1.98 -5.00 6.54
CA PHE A 2 1.49 -5.99 5.59
C PHE A 2 1.95 -5.56 4.21
N CYS A 3 2.39 -6.52 3.39
CA CYS A 3 2.61 -6.32 1.98
C CYS A 3 1.93 -7.43 1.19
N ASP A 4 1.11 -7.07 0.20
CA ASP A 4 0.26 -8.02 -0.51
C ASP A 4 0.38 -7.86 -2.03
N LEU A 5 0.28 -8.97 -2.75
CA LEU A 5 0.32 -8.98 -4.20
C LEU A 5 -1.01 -8.46 -4.75
N ARG A 6 -0.98 -7.34 -5.44
CA ARG A 6 -2.17 -6.80 -6.10
C ARG A 6 -2.54 -7.66 -7.29
N ASP A 7 -3.85 -7.73 -7.54
CA ASP A 7 -4.44 -8.47 -8.66
C ASP A 7 -4.13 -9.97 -8.64
N SER A 8 -3.78 -10.54 -7.49
CA SER A 8 -3.45 -11.97 -7.34
C SER A 8 -4.53 -12.90 -7.87
N THR A 9 -5.81 -12.56 -7.67
CA THR A 9 -6.94 -13.33 -8.21
C THR A 9 -6.94 -13.31 -9.75
N ASP A 10 -6.77 -12.14 -10.37
CA ASP A 10 -6.72 -12.03 -11.83
C ASP A 10 -5.49 -12.72 -12.39
N ILE A 11 -4.35 -12.63 -11.69
CA ILE A 11 -3.12 -13.33 -12.04
C ILE A 11 -3.35 -14.85 -12.04
N LEU A 12 -3.94 -15.40 -10.98
CA LEU A 12 -4.26 -16.82 -10.87
C LEU A 12 -5.19 -17.27 -12.01
N LEU A 13 -6.26 -16.54 -12.27
CA LEU A 13 -7.19 -16.83 -13.37
C LEU A 13 -6.48 -16.85 -14.73
N ASN A 14 -5.55 -15.93 -14.98
CA ASN A 14 -4.77 -15.89 -16.21
C ASN A 14 -3.81 -17.10 -16.35
N PHE A 15 -3.29 -17.64 -15.24
CA PHE A 15 -2.55 -18.91 -15.25
C PHE A 15 -3.47 -20.09 -15.59
N GLU A 16 -4.65 -20.17 -14.98
CA GLU A 16 -5.63 -21.23 -15.24
C GLU A 16 -6.12 -21.22 -16.70
N GLN A 17 -6.22 -20.03 -17.31
CA GLN A 17 -6.57 -19.85 -18.71
C GLN A 17 -5.38 -20.08 -19.67
N GLY A 18 -4.18 -20.34 -19.16
CA GLY A 18 -2.98 -20.58 -19.95
C GLY A 18 -2.50 -19.36 -20.74
N ILE A 19 -2.83 -18.14 -20.28
CA ILE A 19 -2.34 -16.87 -20.83
C ILE A 19 -0.85 -16.72 -20.53
N TYR A 20 -0.45 -17.00 -19.29
CA TYR A 20 0.95 -16.95 -18.90
C TYR A 20 1.68 -18.25 -19.28
N ARG A 21 2.75 -18.12 -20.05
CA ARG A 21 3.57 -19.23 -20.57
C ARG A 21 5.04 -18.83 -20.47
N GLY A 22 5.85 -19.65 -19.82
CA GLY A 22 7.29 -19.44 -19.68
C GLY A 22 8.01 -19.66 -21.02
N ILE A 23 8.15 -18.61 -21.83
CA ILE A 23 8.98 -18.68 -23.03
C ILE A 23 10.41 -18.30 -22.62
N GLU A 24 11.26 -19.30 -22.40
CA GLU A 24 12.72 -19.12 -22.38
C GLU A 24 13.34 -19.77 -23.62
N ASN A 25 14.34 -19.09 -24.20
CA ASN A 25 14.97 -19.36 -25.50
C ASN A 25 15.63 -20.75 -25.68
N ARG A 26 15.43 -21.73 -24.79
CA ARG A 26 16.02 -23.08 -24.86
C ARG A 26 15.11 -24.23 -24.43
N GLY A 27 13.80 -24.05 -24.47
CA GLY A 27 12.82 -25.09 -24.18
C GLY A 27 11.78 -24.58 -23.20
N GLU A 28 10.51 -24.92 -23.45
CA GLU A 28 9.39 -24.60 -22.58
C GLU A 28 9.62 -25.24 -21.20
N LYS A 29 10.21 -24.49 -20.27
CA LYS A 29 10.02 -24.80 -18.86
C LYS A 29 8.65 -24.26 -18.49
N ALA A 30 7.76 -25.13 -18.03
CA ALA A 30 6.47 -24.71 -17.51
C ALA A 30 6.71 -23.62 -16.44
N PHE A 31 6.03 -22.49 -16.58
CA PHE A 31 6.04 -21.39 -15.61
C PHE A 31 4.66 -21.43 -14.96
N THR A 32 4.62 -22.03 -13.77
CA THR A 32 3.36 -22.28 -13.05
C THR A 32 3.04 -21.15 -12.08
N TYR A 33 1.77 -21.06 -11.67
CA TYR A 33 1.38 -20.12 -10.61
C TYR A 33 2.13 -20.40 -9.30
N GLU A 34 2.35 -21.67 -8.96
CA GLU A 34 3.08 -22.08 -7.75
C GLU A 34 4.52 -21.56 -7.76
N GLU A 35 5.24 -21.72 -8.86
CA GLU A 35 6.61 -21.18 -9.00
C GLU A 35 6.62 -19.65 -8.94
N PHE A 36 5.63 -19.01 -9.58
CA PHE A 36 5.52 -17.55 -9.56
C PHE A 36 5.27 -17.01 -8.14
N ILE A 37 4.26 -17.54 -7.44
CA ILE A 37 3.93 -17.05 -6.10
C ILE A 37 5.04 -17.38 -5.09
N LEU A 38 5.73 -18.52 -5.26
CA LEU A 38 6.88 -18.86 -4.45
C LEU A 38 8.02 -17.84 -4.62
N ASP A 39 8.34 -17.43 -5.86
CA ASP A 39 9.37 -16.41 -6.12
C ASP A 39 9.00 -15.03 -5.53
N VAL A 40 7.71 -14.64 -5.63
CA VAL A 40 7.19 -13.41 -5.01
C VAL A 40 7.31 -13.47 -3.49
N HIS A 41 6.90 -14.57 -2.86
CA HIS A 41 7.02 -14.77 -1.42
C HIS A 41 8.48 -14.81 -0.98
N GLU A 42 9.34 -15.56 -1.66
CA GLU A 42 10.74 -15.70 -1.30
C GLU A 42 11.47 -14.34 -1.41
N THR A 43 11.20 -13.57 -2.47
CA THR A 43 11.78 -12.23 -2.64
C THR A 43 11.30 -11.27 -1.57
N SER A 44 9.98 -11.22 -1.31
CA SER A 44 9.41 -10.36 -0.26
C SER A 44 9.97 -10.72 1.11
N TYR A 45 10.04 -12.02 1.42
CA TYR A 45 10.56 -12.52 2.68
C TYR A 45 12.05 -12.20 2.82
N LYS A 46 12.88 -12.45 1.80
CA LYS A 46 14.32 -12.17 1.85
C LYS A 46 14.62 -10.69 2.07
N GLU A 47 13.97 -9.81 1.31
CA GLU A 47 14.25 -8.36 1.40
C GLU A 47 13.72 -7.77 2.70
N LEU A 48 12.55 -8.19 3.18
CA LEU A 48 11.95 -7.60 4.37
C LEU A 48 12.49 -8.19 5.66
N TYR A 49 12.78 -9.50 5.71
CA TYR A 49 13.01 -10.22 6.97
C TYR A 49 14.48 -10.56 7.26
N LEU A 50 15.22 -11.15 6.30
CA LEU A 50 16.50 -11.81 6.60
C LEU A 50 17.65 -10.86 6.99
N GLY A 51 17.46 -9.55 6.93
CA GLY A 51 18.50 -8.57 7.18
C GLY A 51 18.54 -7.98 8.59
N HIS A 52 17.64 -8.36 9.52
CA HIS A 52 17.61 -7.76 10.86
C HIS A 52 17.15 -8.69 11.98
N GLU A 53 17.89 -8.68 13.08
CA GLU A 53 17.57 -9.42 14.31
C GLU A 53 16.24 -8.94 14.90
N ASN A 54 15.52 -9.83 15.59
CA ASN A 54 14.23 -9.54 16.23
C ASN A 54 13.12 -9.07 15.28
N THR A 55 13.24 -9.35 13.98
CA THR A 55 12.12 -9.26 13.05
C THR A 55 11.27 -10.53 13.15
N TYR A 56 9.96 -10.41 12.99
CA TYR A 56 9.04 -11.53 12.77
C TYR A 56 8.40 -11.38 11.39
N ALA A 57 8.32 -12.46 10.63
CA ALA A 57 7.60 -12.47 9.37
C ALA A 57 6.81 -13.77 9.19
N GLU A 58 5.65 -13.66 8.55
CA GLU A 58 4.76 -14.76 8.24
C GLU A 58 4.15 -14.55 6.86
N ILE A 59 4.12 -15.59 6.02
CA ILE A 59 3.39 -15.58 4.76
C ILE A 59 1.90 -15.70 5.09
N TYR A 60 1.09 -14.81 4.54
CA TYR A 60 -0.36 -14.81 4.71
C TYR A 60 -1.03 -14.62 3.35
N GLY A 61 -1.68 -15.68 2.87
CA GLY A 61 -2.25 -15.70 1.52
C GLY A 61 -1.17 -15.54 0.45
N ASP A 62 -1.28 -14.46 -0.30
CA ASP A 62 -0.43 -13.98 -1.39
C ASP A 62 0.55 -12.87 -0.96
N GLY A 63 0.60 -12.59 0.34
CA GLY A 63 1.39 -11.54 0.94
C GLY A 63 2.27 -12.00 2.11
N VAL A 64 2.94 -11.02 2.72
CA VAL A 64 3.78 -11.19 3.90
C VAL A 64 3.38 -10.18 4.98
N MET A 65 3.19 -10.68 6.19
CA MET A 65 3.12 -9.86 7.40
C MET A 65 4.54 -9.74 7.99
N GLY A 66 4.99 -8.52 8.27
CA GLY A 66 6.27 -8.23 8.90
C GLY A 66 6.11 -7.38 10.16
N ILE A 67 6.81 -7.73 11.23
CA ILE A 67 6.88 -7.00 12.50
C ILE A 67 8.35 -6.72 12.79
N PHE A 68 8.65 -5.45 13.02
CA PHE A 68 10.01 -4.93 13.14
C PHE A 68 10.20 -4.29 14.52
N PRO A 69 11.41 -4.31 15.08
CA PRO A 69 11.72 -3.61 16.31
C PRO A 69 11.60 -2.09 16.15
N GLU A 70 11.47 -1.41 17.28
CA GLU A 70 11.07 0.00 17.44
C GLU A 70 12.11 1.05 17.00
N ASP A 71 13.26 0.65 16.48
CA ASP A 71 14.41 1.53 16.23
C ASP A 71 14.88 1.53 14.76
N ASN A 72 14.06 1.03 13.82
CA ASN A 72 14.57 0.75 12.48
C ASN A 72 13.76 1.26 11.27
N ALA A 73 13.35 2.53 11.32
CA ALA A 73 12.74 3.21 10.16
C ALA A 73 13.61 3.12 8.90
N LYS A 74 14.94 3.30 9.04
CA LYS A 74 15.90 3.22 7.93
C LYS A 74 15.86 1.85 7.24
N TYR A 75 15.96 0.76 7.98
CA TYR A 75 15.94 -0.59 7.41
C TYR A 75 14.62 -0.89 6.70
N ILE A 76 13.48 -0.54 7.31
CA ILE A 76 12.16 -0.73 6.69
C ILE A 76 12.10 0.01 5.35
N LEU A 77 12.50 1.28 5.32
CA LEU A 77 12.48 2.09 4.11
C LEU A 77 13.47 1.61 3.04
N GLU A 78 14.69 1.21 3.42
CA GLU A 78 15.66 0.63 2.48
C GLU A 78 15.19 -0.70 1.88
N ASN A 79 14.53 -1.54 2.67
CA ASN A 79 14.04 -2.83 2.18
C ASN A 79 12.83 -2.67 1.27
N ILE A 80 11.91 -1.75 1.59
CA ILE A 80 10.83 -1.38 0.67
C ILE A 80 11.44 -0.84 -0.64
N TYR A 81 12.45 0.03 -0.57
CA TYR A 81 13.16 0.54 -1.75
C TYR A 81 13.77 -0.59 -2.60
N ARG A 82 14.46 -1.55 -1.98
CA ARG A 82 15.05 -2.70 -2.68
C ARG A 82 13.98 -3.57 -3.33
N LEU A 83 12.91 -3.89 -2.60
CA LEU A 83 11.81 -4.70 -3.09
C LEU A 83 11.11 -4.04 -4.27
N THR A 84 10.76 -2.75 -4.18
CA THR A 84 10.13 -2.01 -5.28
C THR A 84 11.07 -1.83 -6.48
N LYS A 85 12.38 -1.70 -6.26
CA LYS A 85 13.38 -1.67 -7.33
C LYS A 85 13.46 -3.01 -8.07
N ARG A 86 13.50 -4.14 -7.34
CA ARG A 86 13.51 -5.49 -7.94
C ARG A 86 12.23 -5.76 -8.72
N MET A 87 11.08 -5.41 -8.14
CA MET A 87 9.78 -5.48 -8.79
C MET A 87 9.77 -4.69 -10.12
N ARG A 88 10.34 -3.48 -10.14
CA ARG A 88 10.46 -2.70 -11.37
C ARG A 88 11.35 -3.38 -12.40
N VAL A 89 12.53 -3.86 -12.01
CA VAL A 89 13.44 -4.59 -12.90
C VAL A 89 12.76 -5.83 -13.51
N TYR A 90 11.99 -6.56 -12.70
CA TYR A 90 11.17 -7.68 -13.18
C TYR A 90 10.11 -7.19 -14.19
N ASN A 91 9.34 -6.16 -13.84
CA ASN A 91 8.26 -5.65 -14.70
C ASN A 91 8.75 -5.07 -16.03
N ASP A 92 9.98 -4.57 -16.07
CA ASP A 92 10.62 -4.03 -17.28
C ASP A 92 11.26 -5.15 -18.15
N SER A 93 11.28 -6.40 -17.67
CA SER A 93 11.83 -7.54 -18.41
C SER A 93 10.92 -7.96 -19.57
N ILE A 94 11.53 -8.51 -20.63
CA ILE A 94 10.84 -8.89 -21.87
C ILE A 94 9.69 -9.85 -21.57
N GLY A 95 8.48 -9.45 -21.99
CA GLY A 95 7.28 -10.27 -21.95
C GLY A 95 6.46 -10.25 -20.68
N VAL A 96 6.93 -9.55 -19.65
CA VAL A 96 6.13 -9.26 -18.48
C VAL A 96 4.98 -8.32 -18.88
N GLY A 97 3.76 -8.68 -18.50
CA GLY A 97 2.51 -8.06 -18.94
C GLY A 97 1.90 -8.67 -20.21
N VAL A 98 2.57 -9.61 -20.86
CA VAL A 98 2.04 -10.33 -22.05
C VAL A 98 1.96 -11.82 -21.77
N PHE A 99 3.11 -12.46 -21.53
CA PHE A 99 3.22 -13.91 -21.28
C PHE A 99 3.70 -14.24 -19.87
N LYS A 100 4.08 -13.23 -19.08
CA LYS A 100 4.31 -13.31 -17.63
C LYS A 100 3.45 -12.25 -16.92
N PRO A 101 3.01 -12.49 -15.67
CA PRO A 101 2.27 -11.51 -14.89
C PRO A 101 3.16 -10.31 -14.55
N ARG A 102 2.57 -9.13 -14.34
CA ARG A 102 3.24 -8.03 -13.65
C ARG A 102 3.15 -8.24 -12.15
N ILE A 103 4.15 -7.77 -11.42
CA ILE A 103 4.14 -7.75 -9.96
C ILE A 103 3.85 -6.31 -9.51
N ASP A 104 2.81 -6.09 -8.73
CA ASP A 104 2.59 -4.84 -7.98
C ASP A 104 2.27 -5.19 -6.54
N ILE A 105 3.13 -4.78 -5.60
CA ILE A 105 2.95 -5.07 -4.18
C ILE A 105 2.42 -3.82 -3.47
N GLY A 106 1.27 -3.94 -2.82
CA GLY A 106 0.71 -2.92 -1.94
C GLY A 106 1.24 -3.07 -0.52
N PHE A 107 1.40 -1.97 0.22
CA PHE A 107 1.86 -2.00 1.60
C PHE A 107 0.91 -1.22 2.52
N GLY A 108 0.73 -1.76 3.72
CA GLY A 108 0.10 -1.10 4.86
C GLY A 108 1.01 -1.11 6.09
N ILE A 109 1.36 0.07 6.60
CA ILE A 109 2.34 0.20 7.68
C ILE A 109 1.81 1.10 8.80
N THR A 110 1.98 0.64 10.03
CA THR A 110 1.72 1.41 11.24
C THR A 110 2.69 1.03 12.35
N VAL A 111 2.67 1.80 13.43
CA VAL A 111 3.43 1.54 14.67
C VAL A 111 2.44 1.33 15.80
N GLY A 112 2.74 0.38 16.69
CA GLY A 112 2.01 0.16 17.94
C GLY A 112 2.48 -1.11 18.65
N GLU A 113 1.95 -1.31 19.85
CA GLU A 113 2.33 -2.43 20.71
C GLU A 113 1.88 -3.78 20.15
N VAL A 114 2.80 -4.75 20.19
CA VAL A 114 2.58 -6.14 19.79
C VAL A 114 3.00 -7.05 20.93
N SER A 115 2.15 -8.03 21.27
CA SER A 115 2.47 -9.12 22.18
C SER A 115 2.61 -10.42 21.41
N PHE A 116 3.57 -11.25 21.78
CA PHE A 116 3.72 -12.60 21.24
C PHE A 116 3.14 -13.62 22.20
N ILE A 117 2.10 -14.33 21.77
CA ILE A 117 1.40 -15.34 22.57
C ILE A 117 1.80 -16.72 22.05
N TYR A 118 2.26 -17.60 22.94
CA TYR A 118 2.56 -18.98 22.58
C TYR A 118 1.27 -19.80 22.48
N TYR A 119 1.05 -20.44 21.33
CA TYR A 119 -0.07 -21.35 21.11
C TYR A 119 0.45 -22.80 21.13
N PRO A 120 0.13 -23.61 22.16
CA PRO A 120 0.68 -24.96 22.32
C PRO A 120 0.32 -25.94 21.21
N LEU A 121 -0.84 -25.76 20.55
CA LEU A 121 -1.30 -26.64 19.47
C LEU A 121 -0.47 -26.46 18.19
N ASP A 122 -0.07 -25.22 17.87
CA ASP A 122 0.81 -24.92 16.72
C ASP A 122 2.30 -24.94 17.11
N LYS A 123 2.59 -25.00 18.42
CA LYS A 123 3.95 -24.91 18.99
C LYS A 123 4.71 -23.66 18.52
N ARG A 124 3.98 -22.55 18.33
CA ARG A 124 4.52 -21.29 17.78
C ARG A 124 4.01 -20.08 18.58
N HIS A 125 4.78 -19.00 18.50
CA HIS A 125 4.34 -17.69 19.00
C HIS A 125 3.63 -16.94 17.88
N HIS A 126 2.41 -16.47 18.15
CA HIS A 126 1.66 -15.64 17.22
C HIS A 126 1.62 -14.20 17.74
N PRO A 127 1.85 -13.21 16.86
CA PRO A 127 1.76 -11.83 17.23
C PRO A 127 0.29 -11.40 17.34
N VAL A 128 -0.02 -10.67 18.40
CA VAL A 128 -1.35 -10.11 18.66
C VAL A 128 -1.20 -8.64 19.05
N GLY A 129 -2.00 -7.79 18.42
CA GLY A 129 -1.97 -6.35 18.69
C GLY A 129 -2.98 -5.59 17.84
N ARG A 130 -3.50 -4.49 18.37
CA ARG A 130 -4.43 -3.62 17.61
C ARG A 130 -3.78 -3.07 16.33
N CYS A 131 -2.48 -2.77 16.38
CA CYS A 131 -1.72 -2.28 15.24
C CYS A 131 -1.62 -3.29 14.09
N ILE A 132 -1.69 -4.60 14.38
CA ILE A 132 -1.69 -5.65 13.34
C ILE A 132 -2.96 -5.54 12.50
N HIS A 133 -4.11 -5.46 13.16
CA HIS A 133 -5.40 -5.28 12.51
C HIS A 133 -5.53 -3.95 11.77
N GLU A 134 -4.90 -2.90 12.30
CA GLU A 134 -4.85 -1.60 11.65
C GLU A 134 -3.99 -1.65 10.37
N ALA A 135 -2.77 -2.19 10.44
CA ALA A 135 -1.87 -2.32 9.29
C ALA A 135 -2.48 -3.16 8.16
N ALA A 136 -3.18 -4.25 8.49
CA ALA A 136 -3.88 -5.08 7.50
C ALA A 136 -4.99 -4.31 6.77
N ARG A 137 -5.73 -3.44 7.47
CA ARG A 137 -6.76 -2.60 6.84
C ARG A 137 -6.16 -1.47 6.02
N ILE A 138 -5.07 -0.86 6.48
CA ILE A 138 -4.31 0.13 5.70
C ILE A 138 -3.81 -0.49 4.38
N GLU A 139 -3.26 -1.70 4.42
CA GLU A 139 -2.87 -2.43 3.20
C GLU A 139 -4.08 -2.61 2.29
N GLY A 140 -5.18 -3.14 2.82
CA GLY A 140 -6.37 -3.47 2.05
C GLY A 140 -7.04 -2.27 1.35
N ILE A 141 -6.82 -1.05 1.84
CA ILE A 141 -7.31 0.20 1.22
C ILE A 141 -6.23 0.93 0.41
N SER A 142 -4.97 0.48 0.43
CA SER A 142 -3.86 1.07 -0.35
C SER A 142 -4.19 1.15 -1.84
N ARG A 143 -4.82 0.09 -2.36
CA ARG A 143 -5.27 0.01 -3.75
C ARG A 143 -6.37 1.03 -4.05
N LEU A 144 -7.33 1.19 -3.16
CA LEU A 144 -8.42 2.17 -3.31
C LEU A 144 -7.82 3.56 -3.54
N TYR A 145 -6.87 3.97 -2.71
CA TYR A 145 -6.24 5.28 -2.80
C TYR A 145 -5.18 5.42 -3.90
N ASP A 146 -4.96 4.40 -4.74
CA ASP A 146 -3.86 4.39 -5.72
C ASP A 146 -2.50 4.73 -5.08
N ALA A 147 -2.30 4.25 -3.85
CA ALA A 147 -1.12 4.48 -3.03
C ALA A 147 -0.35 3.16 -2.90
N ARG A 148 0.92 3.10 -3.32
CA ARG A 148 1.67 1.84 -3.25
C ARG A 148 2.04 1.50 -1.80
N VAL A 149 2.59 2.47 -1.09
CA VAL A 149 3.00 2.32 0.30
C VAL A 149 2.16 3.24 1.17
N LEU A 150 1.05 2.72 1.69
CA LEU A 150 0.16 3.46 2.56
C LEU A 150 0.59 3.29 4.02
N ILE A 151 0.77 4.41 4.72
CA ILE A 151 1.29 4.45 6.08
C ILE A 151 0.39 5.29 6.99
N SER A 152 0.34 4.93 8.27
CA SER A 152 -0.29 5.78 9.29
C SER A 152 0.57 6.99 9.64
N ASP A 153 -0.06 7.99 10.25
CA ASP A 153 0.64 9.13 10.85
C ASP A 153 1.65 8.71 11.93
N ARG A 154 1.38 7.62 12.65
CA ARG A 154 2.32 7.04 13.63
C ARG A 154 3.60 6.57 12.95
N PHE A 155 3.49 5.84 11.84
CA PHE A 155 4.66 5.41 11.09
C PHE A 155 5.36 6.58 10.39
N PHE A 156 4.60 7.55 9.87
CA PHE A 156 5.18 8.76 9.29
C PHE A 156 6.06 9.51 10.31
N LYS A 157 5.55 9.77 11.52
CA LYS A 157 6.32 10.41 12.61
C LYS A 157 7.55 9.59 13.00
N PHE A 158 7.41 8.27 13.07
CA PHE A 158 8.51 7.36 13.39
C PHE A 158 9.63 7.42 12.33
N ALA A 159 9.28 7.57 11.05
CA ALA A 159 10.23 7.56 9.94
C ALA A 159 10.65 8.95 9.44
N ASP A 160 10.08 10.02 10.00
CA ASP A 160 10.15 11.40 9.52
C ASP A 160 11.59 11.88 9.28
N THR A 161 12.48 11.64 10.25
CA THR A 161 13.90 12.02 10.15
C THR A 161 14.58 11.36 8.95
N TYR A 162 14.31 10.08 8.69
CA TYR A 162 14.94 9.37 7.58
C TYR A 162 14.37 9.81 6.23
N ILE A 163 13.04 9.96 6.14
CA ILE A 163 12.35 10.43 4.93
C ILE A 163 12.90 11.80 4.48
N HIS A 164 13.18 12.71 5.41
CA HIS A 164 13.74 14.03 5.09
C HIS A 164 15.25 14.02 4.85
N SER A 165 15.97 12.98 5.29
CA SER A 165 17.43 12.89 5.13
C SER A 165 17.89 12.33 3.77
N ASP A 166 16.98 11.70 3.02
CA ASP A 166 17.33 11.00 1.78
C ASP A 166 16.32 11.31 0.66
N ASN A 167 16.81 11.93 -0.41
CA ASN A 167 16.01 12.42 -1.54
C ASN A 167 15.30 11.33 -2.34
N ARG A 168 15.65 10.04 -2.14
CA ARG A 168 14.95 8.90 -2.74
C ARG A 168 13.53 8.75 -2.20
N PHE A 169 13.26 9.32 -1.02
CA PHE A 169 11.99 9.24 -0.34
C PHE A 169 11.28 10.59 -0.33
N SER A 170 9.96 10.53 -0.36
CA SER A 170 9.08 11.67 -0.10
C SER A 170 7.76 11.13 0.44
N TYR A 171 6.78 12.01 0.65
CA TYR A 171 5.47 11.60 1.12
C TYR A 171 4.40 12.53 0.59
N ARG A 172 3.15 12.08 0.65
CA ARG A 172 1.99 12.95 0.47
C ARG A 172 0.88 12.54 1.43
N PHE A 173 0.16 13.55 1.92
CA PHE A 173 -1.08 13.32 2.64
C PHE A 173 -2.10 12.63 1.73
N ILE A 174 -2.81 11.64 2.26
CA ILE A 174 -3.83 10.88 1.53
C ILE A 174 -5.20 11.23 2.09
N ASP A 175 -5.44 10.97 3.37
CA ASP A 175 -6.78 11.09 3.93
C ASP A 175 -6.79 11.06 5.46
N GLN A 176 -7.92 11.43 6.05
CA GLN A 176 -8.22 11.17 7.46
C GLN A 176 -9.49 10.32 7.55
N ILE A 177 -9.37 9.13 8.12
CA ILE A 177 -10.46 8.14 8.11
C ILE A 177 -10.66 7.46 9.45
N ILE A 178 -11.84 6.87 9.65
CA ILE A 178 -12.09 5.85 10.66
C ILE A 178 -12.18 4.51 9.93
N LEU A 179 -11.21 3.62 10.21
CA LEU A 179 -11.18 2.26 9.66
C LEU A 179 -12.39 1.44 10.16
N LYS A 180 -12.79 0.41 9.40
CA LYS A 180 -13.91 -0.44 9.79
C LYS A 180 -13.63 -1.12 11.14
N HIS A 181 -14.58 -0.99 12.07
CA HIS A 181 -14.47 -1.45 13.47
C HIS A 181 -13.48 -0.68 14.35
N PHE A 182 -12.96 0.45 13.87
CA PHE A 182 -12.21 1.40 14.68
C PHE A 182 -13.14 2.55 15.10
N ARG A 183 -12.77 3.26 16.17
CA ARG A 183 -13.49 4.45 16.67
C ARG A 183 -12.70 5.72 16.47
N GLU A 184 -11.39 5.63 16.64
CA GLU A 184 -10.47 6.76 16.52
C GLU A 184 -10.15 7.00 15.04
N PRO A 185 -10.11 8.27 14.59
CA PRO A 185 -9.62 8.59 13.27
C PRO A 185 -8.11 8.35 13.18
N ILE A 186 -7.66 7.95 12.00
CA ILE A 186 -6.27 7.82 11.63
C ILE A 186 -6.00 8.71 10.42
N THR A 187 -4.84 9.35 10.42
CA THR A 187 -4.36 10.08 9.24
C THR A 187 -3.45 9.17 8.44
N LEU A 188 -3.66 9.16 7.12
CA LEU A 188 -2.94 8.32 6.19
C LEU A 188 -2.06 9.16 5.28
N TYR A 189 -0.86 8.65 5.03
CA TYR A 189 0.09 9.18 4.08
C TYR A 189 0.48 8.09 3.10
N GLU A 190 0.87 8.48 1.89
CA GLU A 190 1.62 7.60 1.00
C GLU A 190 3.09 7.96 1.10
N LEU A 191 3.93 6.94 1.36
CA LEU A 191 5.37 7.05 1.16
C LEU A 191 5.67 6.95 -0.34
N LEU A 192 6.34 7.97 -0.86
CA LEU A 192 6.77 8.06 -2.25
C LEU A 192 8.23 7.63 -2.37
N ILE A 193 8.54 6.87 -3.42
CA ILE A 193 9.87 6.33 -3.68
C ILE A 193 10.26 6.66 -5.12
N ASP A 194 11.46 7.19 -5.34
CA ASP A 194 11.92 7.70 -6.64
C ASP A 194 12.03 6.63 -7.75
N ASN A 195 12.04 5.36 -7.38
CA ASN A 195 11.98 4.25 -8.31
C ASN A 195 10.57 3.98 -8.87
N ASP A 196 9.52 4.61 -8.33
CA ASP A 196 8.17 4.67 -8.92
C ASP A 196 8.20 5.68 -10.09
N PRO A 197 7.84 5.27 -11.33
CA PRO A 197 7.72 6.19 -12.46
C PRO A 197 6.78 7.39 -12.20
N ARG A 198 5.86 7.26 -11.25
CA ARG A 198 4.91 8.32 -10.87
C ARG A 198 5.41 9.21 -9.73
N PHE A 199 6.65 9.06 -9.26
CA PHE A 199 7.18 9.80 -8.11
C PHE A 199 7.01 11.33 -8.23
N GLU A 200 7.54 11.93 -9.29
CA GLU A 200 7.43 13.38 -9.50
C GLU A 200 5.99 13.82 -9.80
N THR A 201 5.21 13.01 -10.51
CA THR A 201 3.79 13.29 -10.75
C THR A 201 3.01 13.36 -9.44
N LYS A 202 3.24 12.41 -8.53
CA LYS A 202 2.61 12.39 -7.20
C LYS A 202 3.07 13.58 -6.35
N LYS A 203 4.37 13.89 -6.32
CA LYS A 203 4.91 15.06 -5.60
C LYS A 203 4.32 16.39 -6.11
N ASN A 204 4.27 16.58 -7.42
CA ASN A 204 3.77 17.80 -8.03
C ASN A 204 2.25 17.99 -7.87
N SER A 205 1.50 16.92 -7.59
CA SER A 205 0.05 17.00 -7.32
C SER A 205 -0.30 17.47 -5.89
N THR A 206 0.67 17.53 -4.97
CA THR A 206 0.42 17.75 -3.53
C THR A 206 -0.25 19.10 -3.21
N GLY A 207 0.14 20.18 -3.90
CA GLY A 207 -0.47 21.51 -3.70
C GLY A 207 -1.95 21.53 -4.08
N GLU A 208 -2.28 21.05 -5.27
CA GLU A 208 -3.68 20.98 -5.74
C GLU A 208 -4.51 20.00 -4.91
N TYR A 209 -3.92 18.86 -4.50
CA TYR A 209 -4.58 17.90 -3.62
C TYR A 209 -4.91 18.51 -2.26
N SER A 210 -3.97 19.27 -1.67
CA SER A 210 -4.19 19.97 -0.41
C SER A 210 -5.31 21.00 -0.50
N GLU A 211 -5.37 21.77 -1.60
CA GLU A 211 -6.47 22.71 -1.85
C GLU A 211 -7.83 21.97 -1.96
N ALA A 212 -7.88 20.90 -2.76
CA ALA A 212 -9.06 20.08 -2.93
C ALA A 212 -9.55 19.49 -1.60
N TYR A 213 -8.63 18.96 -0.80
CA TYR A 213 -8.93 18.39 0.52
C TYR A 213 -9.39 19.44 1.52
N SER A 214 -8.79 20.65 1.49
CA SER A 214 -9.23 21.78 2.32
C SER A 214 -10.68 22.18 2.04
N LYS A 215 -11.07 22.22 0.77
CA LYS A 215 -12.46 22.46 0.36
C LYS A 215 -13.39 21.32 0.77
N TYR A 216 -12.93 20.08 0.63
CA TYR A 216 -13.64 18.89 1.08
C TYR A 216 -13.95 18.95 2.59
N CYS A 217 -12.99 19.31 3.43
CA CYS A 217 -13.20 19.48 4.87
C CYS A 217 -14.19 20.60 5.22
N ARG A 218 -14.22 21.70 4.45
CA ARG A 218 -15.16 22.82 4.66
C ARG A 218 -16.57 22.57 4.12
N GLY A 219 -16.84 21.40 3.56
CA GLY A 219 -18.14 21.09 2.95
C GLY A 219 -18.37 21.73 1.57
N GLU A 220 -17.33 22.33 0.97
CA GLU A 220 -17.38 22.89 -0.39
C GLU A 220 -17.26 21.78 -1.46
N TRP A 221 -18.08 20.72 -1.36
CA TRP A 221 -17.88 19.46 -2.07
C TRP A 221 -17.93 19.58 -3.59
N GLU A 222 -18.74 20.49 -4.15
CA GLU A 222 -18.77 20.69 -5.60
C GLU A 222 -17.44 21.27 -6.12
N SER A 223 -16.87 22.23 -5.40
CA SER A 223 -15.56 22.81 -5.72
C SER A 223 -14.44 21.80 -5.48
N ALA A 224 -14.48 21.05 -4.38
CA ALA A 224 -13.53 19.98 -4.09
C ALA A 224 -13.56 18.89 -5.18
N LYS A 225 -14.76 18.47 -5.60
CA LYS A 225 -14.96 17.50 -6.68
C LYS A 225 -14.27 17.91 -7.97
N ARG A 226 -14.43 19.17 -8.39
CA ARG A 226 -13.80 19.69 -9.62
C ARG A 226 -12.26 19.58 -9.54
N LEU A 227 -11.66 19.94 -8.41
CA LEU A 227 -10.21 19.81 -8.21
C LEU A 227 -9.76 18.34 -8.16
N PHE A 228 -10.51 17.47 -7.48
CA PHE A 228 -10.19 16.04 -7.47
C PHE A 228 -10.30 15.39 -8.86
N GLN A 229 -11.29 15.79 -9.66
CA GLN A 229 -11.41 15.36 -11.06
C GLN A 229 -10.23 15.87 -11.89
N LYS A 230 -9.81 17.13 -11.69
CA LYS A 230 -8.60 17.66 -12.31
C LYS A 230 -7.38 16.80 -11.99
N ILE A 231 -7.20 16.42 -10.72
CA ILE A 231 -6.10 15.53 -10.30
C ILE A 231 -6.14 14.17 -11.02
N TYR A 232 -7.33 13.60 -11.18
CA TYR A 232 -7.51 12.36 -11.91
C TYR A 232 -7.20 12.50 -13.41
N TYR A 233 -7.64 13.58 -14.06
CA TYR A 233 -7.49 13.77 -15.50
C TYR A 233 -6.14 14.38 -15.93
N GLU A 234 -5.49 15.20 -15.11
CA GLU A 234 -4.21 15.82 -15.48
C GLU A 234 -3.03 14.97 -15.01
N TYR A 235 -3.07 14.48 -13.77
CA TYR A 235 -1.96 13.71 -13.18
C TYR A 235 -2.13 12.19 -13.33
N ARG A 236 -3.28 11.71 -13.82
CA ARG A 236 -3.61 10.26 -13.92
C ARG A 236 -3.50 9.54 -12.57
N LEU A 237 -3.88 10.21 -11.47
CA LEU A 237 -3.83 9.66 -10.13
C LEU A 237 -5.24 9.23 -9.68
N GLY A 238 -5.39 7.93 -9.42
CA GLY A 238 -6.68 7.30 -9.11
C GLY A 238 -7.38 7.89 -7.88
N ILE A 239 -6.61 8.39 -6.92
CA ILE A 239 -7.12 9.06 -5.71
C ILE A 239 -8.07 10.21 -6.01
N GLY A 240 -7.85 10.95 -7.11
CA GLY A 240 -8.75 12.02 -7.53
C GLY A 240 -10.15 11.49 -7.84
N SER A 241 -10.26 10.32 -8.48
CA SER A 241 -11.56 9.70 -8.75
C SER A 241 -12.26 9.26 -7.46
N VAL A 242 -11.50 8.69 -6.51
CA VAL A 242 -12.04 8.26 -5.21
C VAL A 242 -12.63 9.44 -4.44
N MET A 243 -11.86 10.51 -4.31
CA MET A 243 -12.28 11.68 -3.54
C MET A 243 -13.42 12.45 -4.25
N ALA A 244 -13.42 12.50 -5.58
CA ALA A 244 -14.55 13.04 -6.35
C ALA A 244 -15.84 12.24 -6.14
N LYS A 245 -15.78 10.91 -6.14
CA LYS A 245 -16.94 10.04 -5.85
C LYS A 245 -17.47 10.26 -4.43
N ARG A 246 -16.60 10.48 -3.44
CA ARG A 246 -17.02 10.83 -2.08
C ARG A 246 -17.74 12.18 -2.02
N CYS A 247 -17.25 13.18 -2.75
CA CYS A 247 -17.95 14.45 -2.88
C CYS A 247 -19.37 14.25 -3.44
N ASP A 248 -19.55 13.36 -4.44
CA ASP A 248 -20.88 13.02 -4.96
C ASP A 248 -21.79 12.37 -3.91
N ILE A 249 -21.25 11.51 -3.05
CA ILE A 249 -22.01 10.91 -1.94
C ILE A 249 -22.43 11.98 -0.94
N LEU A 250 -21.50 12.86 -0.54
CA LEU A 250 -21.75 13.93 0.43
C LEU A 250 -22.71 15.00 -0.11
N LEU A 251 -22.70 15.29 -1.41
CA LEU A 251 -23.67 16.19 -2.04
C LEU A 251 -25.10 15.61 -2.02
N LYS A 252 -25.24 14.28 -2.19
CA LYS A 252 -26.55 13.60 -2.17
C LYS A 252 -27.08 13.40 -0.76
N SER A 253 -26.19 13.09 0.17
CA SER A 253 -26.50 12.81 1.58
C SER A 253 -25.54 13.57 2.48
N PRO A 254 -25.73 14.89 2.65
CA PRO A 254 -24.88 15.69 3.51
C PRO A 254 -24.85 15.13 4.94
N PRO A 255 -23.66 15.00 5.56
CA PRO A 255 -23.57 14.64 6.96
C PRO A 255 -24.25 15.71 7.83
N VAL A 256 -24.77 15.28 8.97
CA VAL A 256 -25.21 16.16 10.08
C VAL A 256 -24.05 17.12 10.49
N PRO A 257 -24.31 18.27 11.15
CA PRO A 257 -23.47 19.49 11.20
C PRO A 257 -21.96 19.41 11.53
N ASP A 258 -21.40 18.23 11.81
CA ASP A 258 -20.05 18.02 12.35
C ASP A 258 -19.08 17.44 11.31
N TRP A 259 -19.16 17.90 10.05
CA TRP A 259 -18.24 17.46 9.02
C TRP A 259 -16.88 18.17 9.10
N TYR A 260 -15.82 17.39 9.32
CA TYR A 260 -14.45 17.88 9.40
C TYR A 260 -13.49 17.13 8.46
N GLY A 261 -14.02 16.51 7.41
CA GLY A 261 -13.22 15.73 6.45
C GLY A 261 -12.91 14.29 6.87
N ILE A 262 -13.43 13.82 8.00
CA ILE A 262 -13.17 12.45 8.48
C ILE A 262 -14.12 11.48 7.80
N TRP A 263 -13.59 10.61 6.94
CA TRP A 263 -14.39 9.59 6.27
C TRP A 263 -14.49 8.30 7.09
N LYS A 264 -15.69 7.73 7.25
CA LYS A 264 -15.88 6.44 7.91
C LYS A 264 -15.93 5.32 6.88
N MET A 265 -15.03 4.35 6.98
CA MET A 265 -15.01 3.19 6.09
C MET A 265 -16.12 2.20 6.46
N GLU A 266 -16.95 1.84 5.49
CA GLU A 266 -17.98 0.80 5.64
C GLU A 266 -17.45 -0.59 5.28
N ASP A 267 -16.54 -0.66 4.31
CA ASP A 267 -15.86 -1.86 3.83
C ASP A 267 -14.36 -1.81 4.12
N LYS A 268 -13.81 -3.00 4.43
CA LYS A 268 -12.45 -3.31 4.92
C LYS A 268 -11.86 -2.33 5.94
#